data_AF-A0AAW3J3T8-F1
#
_entry.id   AF-A0AAW3J3T8-F1
#
_cell.length_a   1.000
_cell.length_b   1.000
_cell.length_c   1.000
_cell.angle_alpha   90.00
_cell.angle_beta   90.00
_cell.angle_gamma   90.00
#
_symmetry.space_group_name_H-M   'P 1'
#
loop_
_entity.id
_entity.type
_entity.pdbx_description
1 polymer ?
#
loop_
_entity_poly.entity_id
_entity_poly.type
_entity_poly.pdbx_seq_one_letter_code
_entity_poly.pdbx_strand_id
1 'polypeptide(L)'
;MEIILMILDYLDKFTIIMAAFAAVFSGIGFYKRRKDNDLIRIIIEDKEMPIRILRKQISRAEVYGILGSLHSGDKYNIAYLKNPEFFKKINKIGRGKLDCLEIPLIKGDVFEYKEALR
;
A
#
# COMPACT_ATOMS: atom_id res chain seq x y z
N MET A 1 40.43 7.29 38.66
CA MET A 1 39.15 8.04 38.65
C MET A 1 38.98 8.80 37.34
N GLU A 2 39.98 9.56 36.90
CA GLU A 2 39.95 10.33 35.64
C GLU A 2 39.76 9.48 34.37
N ILE A 3 40.41 8.32 34.26
CA ILE A 3 40.26 7.42 33.10
C ILE A 3 38.80 6.93 32.97
N ILE A 4 38.14 6.63 34.09
CA ILE A 4 36.74 6.18 34.10
C ILE A 4 35.82 7.33 33.65
N LEU A 5 36.06 8.55 34.12
CA LEU A 5 35.31 9.73 33.70
C LEU A 5 35.49 10.03 32.21
N MET A 6 36.71 9.90 31.70
CA MET A 6 37.01 10.10 30.26
C MET A 6 36.30 9.06 29.38
N ILE A 7 36.22 7.80 29.83
CA ILE A 7 35.49 6.73 29.14
C ILE A 7 33.98 7.02 29.17
N LEU A 8 33.44 7.46 30.31
CA LEU A 8 32.02 7.81 30.43
C LEU A 8 31.65 8.97 29.51
N ASP A 9 32.44 10.05 29.48
CA ASP A 9 32.21 11.19 28.59
C ASP A 9 32.26 10.80 27.10
N TYR A 10 33.13 9.85 26.74
CA TYR A 10 33.20 9.34 25.37
C TYR A 10 31.96 8.51 25.02
N LEU A 11 31.54 7.61 25.91
CA LEU A 11 30.33 6.79 25.72
C LEU A 11 29.07 7.65 25.66
N ASP A 12 28.99 8.72 26.43
CA ASP A 12 27.84 9.62 26.45
C ASP A 12 27.73 10.40 25.13
N LYS A 13 28.86 10.93 24.63
CA LYS A 13 28.92 11.55 23.28
C LYS A 13 28.54 10.58 22.18
N PHE A 14 29.02 9.33 22.25
CA PHE A 14 28.64 8.28 21.30
C PHE A 14 27.14 7.97 21.35
N THR A 15 26.57 7.90 22.55
CA THR A 15 25.14 7.63 22.76
C THR A 15 24.28 8.74 22.19
N ILE A 16 24.66 10.01 22.38
CA ILE A 16 23.99 11.18 21.78
C ILE A 16 23.98 11.07 20.25
N ILE A 17 25.12 10.70 19.64
CA ILE A 17 25.20 10.52 18.18
C ILE A 17 24.26 9.40 17.72
N MET A 18 24.26 8.25 18.39
CA MET A 18 23.39 7.12 18.05
C MET A 18 21.90 7.46 18.24
N ALA A 19 21.55 8.20 19.29
CA ALA A 19 20.20 8.68 19.52
C ALA A 19 19.74 9.65 18.41
N ALA A 20 20.63 10.53 17.95
CA ALA A 20 20.35 11.42 16.83
C ALA A 20 20.08 10.63 15.54
N PHE A 21 20.88 9.61 15.22
CA PHE A 21 20.61 8.73 14.08
C PHE A 21 19.27 8.01 14.21
N ALA A 22 19.00 7.41 15.38
CA ALA A 22 17.73 6.73 15.63
C ALA A 22 16.53 7.66 15.46
N ALA A 23 16.62 8.90 15.94
CA ALA A 23 15.59 9.92 15.77
C ALA A 23 15.35 10.26 14.29
N VAL A 24 16.41 10.43 13.49
CA VAL A 24 16.29 10.67 12.04
C VAL A 24 15.61 9.50 11.32
N PHE A 25 16.06 8.26 11.57
CA PHE A 25 15.46 7.08 10.96
C PHE A 25 14.00 6.87 11.39
N SER A 26 13.69 7.11 12.67
CA SER A 26 12.32 7.07 13.18
C SER A 26 11.44 8.13 12.51
N GLY A 27 11.94 9.36 12.34
CA GLY A 27 11.24 10.43 11.64
C GLY A 27 10.94 10.10 10.17
N ILE A 28 11.92 9.54 9.44
CA ILE A 28 11.71 9.07 8.06
C ILE A 28 10.66 7.95 8.00
N GLY A 29 10.73 7.00 8.95
CA GLY A 29 9.76 5.91 9.06
C GLY A 29 8.35 6.42 9.36
N PHE A 30 8.22 7.39 10.27
CA PHE A 30 6.96 8.02 10.64
C PHE A 30 6.33 8.78 9.47
N TYR A 31 7.14 9.53 8.71
CA TYR A 31 6.67 10.23 7.52
C TYR A 31 6.11 9.26 6.46
N LYS A 32 6.78 8.13 6.22
CA LYS A 32 6.26 7.09 5.31
C LYS A 32 4.96 6.48 5.81
N ARG A 33 4.88 6.16 7.12
CA ARG A 33 3.69 5.55 7.74
C ARG A 33 2.45 6.43 7.73
N ARG A 34 2.59 7.75 7.57
CA ARG A 34 1.42 8.63 7.44
C ARG A 34 0.53 8.26 6.26
N LYS A 35 1.12 7.90 5.11
CA LYS A 35 0.39 7.53 3.90
C LYS A 35 -0.17 6.11 3.91
N ASP A 36 0.27 5.28 4.85
CA ASP A 36 -0.12 3.86 4.93
C ASP A 36 -1.58 3.67 5.32
N ASN A 37 -2.15 4.64 6.06
CA ASN A 37 -3.55 4.63 6.48
C ASN A 37 -4.47 5.34 5.49
N ASP A 38 -3.95 5.86 4.38
CA ASP A 38 -4.78 6.46 3.34
C ASP A 38 -5.62 5.39 2.65
N LEU A 39 -6.88 5.72 2.38
CA LEU A 39 -7.78 4.88 1.60
C LEU A 39 -7.50 5.05 0.11
N ILE A 40 -7.37 3.93 -0.58
CA ILE A 40 -7.19 3.85 -2.03
C ILE A 40 -8.54 3.57 -2.68
N ARG A 41 -8.81 4.28 -3.77
CA ARG A 41 -9.99 4.06 -4.62
C ARG A 41 -9.72 3.01 -5.68
N ILE A 42 -10.66 2.11 -5.90
CA ILE A 42 -10.61 1.13 -6.98
C ILE A 42 -11.62 1.57 -8.05
N ILE A 43 -11.16 1.70 -9.28
CA ILE A 43 -11.97 2.13 -10.43
C ILE A 43 -11.95 0.99 -11.44
N ILE A 44 -13.12 0.52 -11.85
CA ILE A 44 -13.28 -0.52 -12.88
C ILE A 44 -14.10 0.12 -14.00
N GLU A 45 -13.55 0.16 -15.22
CA GLU A 45 -14.24 0.75 -16.39
C GLU A 45 -14.86 2.13 -16.08
N ASP A 46 -14.04 3.02 -15.50
CA ASP A 46 -14.41 4.39 -15.08
C ASP A 46 -15.48 4.50 -13.97
N LYS A 47 -15.96 3.38 -13.42
CA LYS A 47 -16.85 3.33 -12.26
C LYS A 47 -16.06 3.20 -10.97
N GLU A 48 -16.23 4.14 -10.04
CA GLU A 48 -15.65 4.03 -8.68
C GLU A 48 -16.38 2.94 -7.91
N MET A 49 -15.62 1.98 -7.38
CA MET A 49 -16.16 0.91 -6.56
C MET A 49 -16.45 1.40 -5.13
N PRO A 50 -17.52 0.92 -4.48
CA PRO A 50 -17.87 1.33 -3.12
C PRO A 50 -16.84 0.85 -2.07
N ILE A 51 -16.04 -0.16 -2.42
CA ILE A 51 -15.02 -0.72 -1.54
C ILE A 51 -13.75 0.13 -1.61
N ARG A 52 -13.29 0.56 -0.44
CA ARG A 52 -12.02 1.28 -0.26
C ARG A 52 -11.08 0.43 0.58
N ILE A 53 -9.81 0.41 0.21
CA ILE A 53 -8.77 -0.35 0.92
C ILE A 53 -7.70 0.57 1.50
N LEU A 54 -7.15 0.21 2.66
CA LEU A 54 -5.99 0.93 3.18
C LEU A 54 -4.78 0.66 2.28
N ARG A 55 -3.98 1.71 2.03
CA ARG A 55 -2.78 1.62 1.21
C ARG A 55 -1.83 0.51 1.68
N LYS A 56 -1.64 0.37 3.00
CA LYS A 56 -0.77 -0.68 3.56
C LYS A 56 -1.26 -2.11 3.32
N GLN A 57 -2.55 -2.29 3.04
CA GLN A 57 -3.15 -3.59 2.79
C GLN A 57 -3.20 -3.94 1.31
N ILE A 58 -2.92 -2.99 0.40
CA ILE A 58 -3.03 -3.26 -1.04
C ILE A 58 -2.07 -4.38 -1.47
N SER A 59 -2.65 -5.46 -1.96
CA SER A 59 -1.93 -6.60 -2.50
C SER A 59 -2.71 -7.19 -3.66
N ARG A 60 -2.06 -8.03 -4.47
CA ARG A 60 -2.76 -8.75 -5.54
C ARG A 60 -3.90 -9.60 -4.98
N ALA A 61 -3.65 -10.29 -3.87
CA ALA A 61 -4.65 -11.15 -3.22
C ALA A 61 -5.86 -10.35 -2.72
N GLU A 62 -5.63 -9.20 -2.11
CA GLU A 62 -6.72 -8.30 -1.69
C GLU A 62 -7.54 -7.82 -2.88
N VAL A 63 -6.89 -7.37 -3.96
CA VAL A 63 -7.60 -6.95 -5.17
C VAL A 63 -8.41 -8.12 -5.75
N TYR A 64 -7.85 -9.33 -5.82
CA TYR A 64 -8.59 -10.52 -6.27
C TYR A 64 -9.76 -10.88 -5.37
N GLY A 65 -9.60 -10.75 -4.05
CA GLY A 65 -10.67 -10.98 -3.08
C GLY A 65 -11.81 -9.99 -3.24
N ILE A 66 -11.47 -8.71 -3.41
CA ILE A 66 -12.45 -7.63 -3.65
C ILE A 66 -13.21 -7.88 -4.94
N LEU A 67 -12.49 -8.16 -6.04
CA LEU A 67 -13.13 -8.47 -7.32
C LEU A 67 -14.03 -9.71 -7.21
N GLY A 68 -13.59 -10.75 -6.50
CA GLY A 68 -14.42 -11.92 -6.23
C GLY A 68 -15.68 -11.60 -5.42
N SER A 69 -15.58 -10.70 -4.44
CA SER A 69 -16.72 -10.29 -3.62
C SER A 69 -17.73 -9.42 -4.39
N LEU A 70 -17.24 -8.64 -5.36
CA LEU A 70 -18.05 -7.74 -6.19
C LEU A 70 -18.64 -8.44 -7.42
N HIS A 71 -18.09 -9.60 -7.80
CA HIS A 71 -18.57 -10.33 -8.96
C HIS A 71 -19.85 -11.11 -8.63
N SER A 72 -20.85 -11.08 -9.53
CA SER A 72 -22.11 -11.82 -9.37
C SER A 72 -22.02 -13.30 -9.76
N GLY A 73 -21.09 -13.68 -10.63
CA GLY A 73 -20.95 -15.04 -11.17
C GLY A 73 -19.94 -15.92 -10.43
N ASP A 74 -19.86 -17.18 -10.87
CA ASP A 74 -18.96 -18.18 -10.28
C ASP A 74 -17.48 -17.90 -10.57
N LYS A 75 -17.17 -17.35 -11.75
CA LYS A 75 -15.80 -17.07 -12.21
C LYS A 75 -15.75 -15.80 -13.05
N TYR A 76 -14.86 -14.89 -12.68
CA TYR A 76 -14.49 -13.74 -13.51
C TYR A 76 -13.17 -14.00 -14.25
N ASN A 77 -12.99 -13.32 -15.37
CA ASN A 77 -11.72 -13.29 -16.10
C ASN A 77 -11.44 -11.87 -16.56
N ILE A 78 -10.41 -11.25 -15.98
CA ILE A 78 -9.93 -9.92 -16.37
C ILE A 78 -8.48 -10.06 -16.80
N ALA A 79 -8.21 -9.86 -18.09
CA ALA A 79 -6.88 -10.01 -18.66
C ALA A 79 -5.86 -9.04 -18.05
N TYR A 80 -6.31 -7.82 -17.68
CA TYR A 80 -5.46 -6.81 -17.07
C TYR A 80 -4.78 -7.28 -15.78
N LEU A 81 -5.42 -8.15 -14.99
CA LEU A 81 -4.85 -8.66 -13.73
C LEU A 81 -3.60 -9.56 -13.96
N LYS A 82 -3.47 -10.13 -15.15
CA LYS A 82 -2.31 -10.93 -15.57
C LYS A 82 -1.19 -10.06 -16.15
N ASN A 83 -1.44 -8.78 -16.39
CA ASN A 83 -0.47 -7.86 -16.98
C ASN A 83 0.60 -7.44 -15.94
N PRO A 84 1.91 -7.43 -16.29
CA PRO A 84 2.95 -6.87 -15.44
C PRO A 84 2.70 -5.42 -14.99
N GLU A 85 1.98 -4.62 -15.78
CA GLU A 85 1.59 -3.25 -15.40
C GLU A 85 0.69 -3.20 -14.18
N PHE A 86 -0.21 -4.16 -14.01
CA PHE A 86 -1.06 -4.25 -12.83
C PHE A 86 -0.22 -4.39 -11.55
N PHE A 87 0.81 -5.25 -11.60
CA PHE A 87 1.76 -5.39 -10.49
C PHE A 87 2.55 -4.11 -10.23
N LYS A 88 2.98 -3.42 -11.30
CA LYS A 88 3.65 -2.12 -11.17
C LYS A 88 2.73 -1.07 -10.52
N LYS A 89 1.44 -1.02 -10.89
CA LYS A 89 0.45 -0.11 -10.28
C LYS A 89 0.27 -0.41 -8.80
N ILE A 90 0.04 -1.67 -8.41
CA ILE A 90 -0.06 -2.07 -6.99
C ILE A 90 1.16 -1.63 -6.19
N ASN A 91 2.37 -1.87 -6.71
CA ASN A 91 3.60 -1.45 -6.03
C ASN A 91 3.74 0.08 -5.93
N LYS A 92 3.31 0.83 -6.95
CA LYS A 92 3.31 2.30 -6.89
C LYS A 92 2.32 2.81 -5.83
N ILE A 93 1.14 2.20 -5.73
CA ILE A 93 0.14 2.55 -4.73
C ILE A 93 0.67 2.24 -3.33
N GLY A 94 1.20 1.03 -3.09
CA GLY A 94 1.79 0.65 -1.80
C GLY A 94 2.96 1.55 -1.36
N ARG A 95 3.68 2.15 -2.33
CA ARG A 95 4.76 3.13 -2.06
C ARG A 95 4.28 4.58 -1.91
N GLY A 96 2.98 4.83 -1.92
CA GLY A 96 2.45 6.20 -1.77
C GLY A 96 2.60 7.08 -3.00
N LYS A 97 2.79 6.50 -4.20
CA LYS A 97 2.98 7.22 -5.48
C LYS A 97 1.70 7.34 -6.32
N LEU A 98 0.67 6.54 -6.03
CA LEU A 98 -0.63 6.55 -6.71
C LEU A 98 -1.73 6.36 -5.67
N ASP A 99 -2.86 7.03 -5.84
CA ASP A 99 -3.98 7.02 -4.87
C ASP A 99 -5.20 6.25 -5.39
N CYS A 100 -5.12 5.75 -6.62
CA CYS A 100 -6.16 4.98 -7.28
C CYS A 100 -5.58 3.76 -7.98
N LEU A 101 -6.37 2.68 -8.00
CA LEU A 101 -6.15 1.50 -8.81
C LEU A 101 -7.23 1.46 -9.91
N GLU A 102 -6.83 1.76 -11.13
CA GLU A 102 -7.68 1.63 -12.31
C GLU A 102 -7.47 0.27 -12.97
N ILE A 103 -8.57 -0.45 -13.15
CA ILE A 103 -8.64 -1.74 -13.83
C ILE A 103 -9.47 -1.54 -15.10
N PRO A 104 -8.84 -1.36 -16.27
CA PRO A 104 -9.56 -1.33 -17.53
C PRO A 104 -10.08 -2.74 -17.86
N LEU A 105 -11.31 -2.81 -18.36
CA LEU A 105 -11.86 -4.01 -18.98
C LEU A 105 -11.58 -3.95 -20.48
N ILE A 106 -11.09 -5.05 -21.04
CA ILE A 106 -10.86 -5.19 -22.48
C ILE A 106 -11.90 -6.11 -23.12
N LYS A 107 -12.03 -6.05 -24.45
CA LYS A 107 -12.92 -6.97 -25.19
C LYS A 107 -12.56 -8.42 -24.86
N GLY A 108 -13.54 -9.18 -24.35
CA GLY A 108 -13.38 -10.57 -23.96
C GLY A 108 -13.17 -10.80 -22.46
N ASP A 109 -13.06 -9.73 -21.66
CA ASP A 109 -13.12 -9.84 -20.21
C ASP A 109 -14.54 -10.20 -19.75
N VAL A 110 -14.63 -11.01 -18.70
CA VAL A 110 -15.86 -11.43 -18.05
C VAL A 110 -15.83 -10.92 -16.63
N PHE A 111 -16.58 -9.85 -16.38
CA PHE A 111 -16.77 -9.30 -15.04
C PHE A 111 -18.17 -8.68 -14.94
N GLU A 112 -19.06 -9.37 -14.25
CA GLU A 112 -20.41 -8.89 -13.97
C GLU A 112 -20.48 -8.36 -12.54
N TYR A 113 -21.02 -7.16 -12.39
CA TYR A 113 -21.14 -6.50 -11.10
C TYR A 113 -22.36 -7.03 -10.35
N LYS A 114 -22.14 -7.48 -9.10
CA LYS A 114 -23.22 -7.72 -8.16
C LYS A 114 -23.77 -6.37 -7.74
N GLU A 115 -24.87 -5.94 -8.36
CA GLU A 115 -25.60 -4.77 -7.89
C GLU A 115 -25.92 -4.99 -6.40
N ALA A 116 -25.34 -4.16 -5.55
CA ALA A 116 -25.71 -4.12 -4.16
C ALA A 116 -27.20 -3.80 -4.12
N LEU A 117 -28.00 -4.77 -3.65
CA LEU A 117 -29.39 -4.55 -3.26
C LEU A 117 -29.45 -3.23 -2.50
N ARG A 118 -30.18 -2.27 -3.06
CA ARG A 118 -30.57 -1.03 -2.39
C ARG A 118 -31.40 -1.35 -1.15
#